data_AF-A0A9Q4ETM4-F1
#
_entry.id   AF-A0A9Q4ETM4-F1
#
_cell.length_a   1.000
_cell.length_b   1.000
_cell.length_c   1.000
_cell.angle_alpha   90.00
_cell.angle_beta   90.00
_cell.angle_gamma   90.00
#
_symmetry.space_group_name_H-M   'P 1'
#
loop_
_entity.id
_entity.type
_entity.pdbx_description
1 polymer ?
#
loop_
_entity_poly.entity_id
_entity_poly.type
_entity_poly.pdbx_seq_one_letter_code
_entity_poly.pdbx_strand_id
1 'polypeptide(L)' 'MAIKVVKNLVSKSKYGLKCPNPMKAEYITIHNTANDASAANEISYMKNNSSSTSFHFAVDDK' A
#
# COMPACT_ATOMS: atom_id res chain seq x y z
N MET A 1 8.31 -21.39 -3.47
CA MET A 1 7.08 -20.89 -2.82
C MET A 1 6.60 -19.67 -3.59
N ALA A 2 5.30 -19.55 -3.84
CA ALA A 2 4.70 -18.38 -4.46
C ALA A 2 3.75 -17.72 -3.45
N ILE A 3 3.89 -16.41 -3.26
CA ILE A 3 3.04 -15.63 -2.33
C ILE A 3 1.78 -15.19 -3.08
N LYS A 4 0.61 -15.33 -2.44
CA LYS A 4 -0.67 -14.91 -3.02
C LYS A 4 -0.83 -13.39 -2.88
N VAL A 5 -1.01 -12.69 -4.01
CA VAL A 5 -1.29 -11.25 -4.00
C VAL A 5 -2.80 -10.99 -3.92
N VAL A 6 -3.25 -10.25 -2.90
CA VAL A 6 -4.64 -9.83 -2.72
C VAL A 6 -4.81 -8.38 -3.15
N LYS A 7 -5.76 -8.10 -4.07
CA LYS A 7 -6.03 -6.74 -4.54
C LYS A 7 -7.04 -6.04 -3.63
N ASN A 8 -6.58 -5.03 -2.89
CA ASN A 8 -7.42 -4.18 -2.05
C ASN A 8 -7.12 -2.70 -2.34
N LEU A 9 -7.55 -2.22 -3.51
CA LEU A 9 -7.20 -0.90 -4.02
C LEU A 9 -7.90 0.23 -3.27
N VAL A 10 -7.27 1.41 -3.24
CA VAL A 10 -7.89 2.63 -2.70
C VAL A 10 -9.02 3.12 -3.63
N SER A 11 -10.04 3.78 -3.07
CA SER A 11 -11.09 4.42 -3.86
C SER A 11 -10.52 5.48 -4.80
N LYS A 12 -11.10 5.59 -6.01
CA LYS A 12 -10.75 6.64 -6.99
C LYS A 12 -10.85 8.05 -6.42
N SER A 13 -11.79 8.28 -5.49
CA SER A 13 -11.95 9.58 -4.81
C SER A 13 -10.71 10.01 -4.01
N LYS A 14 -9.80 9.07 -3.68
CA LYS A 14 -8.55 9.37 -2.97
C LYS A 14 -7.30 9.34 -3.87
N TYR A 15 -7.43 9.17 -5.18
CA TYR A 15 -6.26 9.13 -6.07
C TYR A 15 -5.47 10.44 -6.03
N GLY A 16 -6.15 11.58 -6.01
CA GLY A 16 -5.51 12.89 -5.88
C GLY A 16 -4.69 13.06 -4.59
N LEU A 17 -5.00 12.32 -3.53
CA LEU A 17 -4.26 12.34 -2.27
C LEU A 17 -3.17 11.26 -2.20
N LYS A 18 -3.47 10.06 -2.69
CA LYS A 18 -2.65 8.85 -2.43
C LYS A 18 -1.74 8.49 -3.59
N CYS A 19 -2.11 8.81 -4.82
CA CYS A 19 -1.38 8.42 -6.03
C CYS A 19 -1.76 9.34 -7.21
N PRO A 20 -1.45 10.65 -7.13
CA PRO A 20 -1.96 11.63 -8.10
C PRO A 20 -1.33 11.51 -9.49
N ASN A 21 -0.15 10.88 -9.59
CA ASN A 21 0.64 10.86 -10.82
C ASN A 21 0.67 9.46 -11.44
N PRO A 22 0.61 9.34 -12.78
CA PRO A 22 0.88 8.09 -13.47
C PRO A 22 2.35 7.66 -13.27
N MET A 23 2.60 6.36 -13.28
CA MET A 23 3.94 5.80 -13.07
C MET A 23 4.24 4.68 -14.07
N LYS A 24 5.42 4.74 -14.70
CA LYS A 24 6.08 3.60 -15.34
C LYS A 24 7.20 3.14 -14.39
N ALA A 25 6.99 2.03 -13.69
CA ALA A 25 7.93 1.58 -12.67
C ALA A 25 9.25 1.11 -13.29
N GLU A 26 10.37 1.64 -12.79
CA GLU A 26 11.74 1.25 -13.19
C GLU A 26 12.53 0.58 -12.06
N TYR A 27 12.09 0.79 -10.81
CA TYR A 27 12.78 0.33 -9.61
C TYR A 27 11.80 -0.20 -8.56
N ILE A 28 12.33 -0.90 -7.56
CA ILE A 28 11.60 -1.40 -6.39
C ILE A 28 12.27 -0.82 -5.14
N THR A 29 11.47 -0.23 -4.27
CA THR A 29 11.91 0.29 -2.97
C THR A 29 11.32 -0.55 -1.84
N ILE A 30 12.16 -0.98 -0.91
CA ILE A 30 11.76 -1.79 0.25
C ILE A 30 11.73 -0.92 1.50
N HIS A 31 10.66 -1.06 2.28
CA HIS A 31 10.45 -0.34 3.54
C HIS A 31 10.04 -1.35 4.62
N ASN A 32 10.40 -1.06 5.88
CA ASN A 32 9.84 -1.72 7.05
C ASN A 32 8.87 -0.76 7.73
N THR A 33 7.72 -1.27 8.17
CA THR A 33 6.65 -0.48 8.81
C THR A 33 7.07 0.11 10.15
N ALA A 34 8.10 -0.47 10.79
CA ALA A 34 8.44 -0.22 12.21
C ALA A 34 7.23 -0.42 13.14
N ASN A 35 6.34 -1.34 12.75
CA ASN A 35 5.07 -1.63 13.42
C ASN A 35 4.78 -3.13 13.37
N ASP A 36 4.00 -3.62 14.33
CA ASP A 36 3.56 -5.02 14.42
C ASP A 36 2.07 -5.13 14.08
N ALA A 37 1.75 -4.91 12.80
CA ALA A 37 0.40 -4.99 12.26
C ALA A 37 0.39 -5.84 10.98
N SER A 38 -0.72 -6.54 10.74
CA SER A 38 -0.88 -7.33 9.51
C SER A 38 -0.89 -6.45 8.27
N ALA A 39 -0.54 -7.02 7.11
CA ALA A 39 -0.61 -6.36 5.82
C ALA A 39 -2.03 -5.84 5.53
N ALA A 40 -3.06 -6.57 5.97
CA ALA A 40 -4.45 -6.14 5.86
C ALA A 40 -4.75 -4.87 6.66
N ASN A 41 -4.20 -4.74 7.87
CA ASN A 41 -4.37 -3.57 8.72
C ASN A 41 -3.59 -2.36 8.19
N GLU A 42 -2.35 -2.56 7.73
CA GLU A 42 -1.54 -1.52 7.10
C GLU A 42 -2.25 -0.94 5.86
N ILE A 43 -2.81 -1.80 5.00
CA ILE A 43 -3.59 -1.36 3.83
C ILE A 43 -4.88 -0.66 4.24
N SER A 44 -5.61 -1.18 5.23
CA SER A 44 -6.85 -0.56 5.73
C SER A 44 -6.59 0.85 6.26
N TYR A 45 -5.55 1.02 7.09
CA TYR A 45 -5.14 2.32 7.62
C TYR A 45 -4.74 3.28 6.49
N MET A 46 -3.84 2.84 5.60
CA MET A 46 -3.35 3.65 4.48
C MET A 46 -4.48 4.15 3.59
N LYS A 47 -5.49 3.30 3.31
CA LYS A 47 -6.66 3.68 2.50
C LYS A 47 -7.58 4.67 3.20
N ASN A 48 -7.77 4.55 4.51
CA ASN A 48 -8.82 5.26 5.23
C ASN A 48 -8.36 6.60 5.80
N ASN A 49 -7.08 6.77 6.09
CA ASN A 49 -6.55 8.03 6.61
C ASN A 49 -6.53 9.17 5.55
N SER A 50 -6.22 10.39 6.02
CA SER A 50 -6.10 11.63 5.24
C SER A 50 -4.65 12.07 4.98
N SER A 51 -3.66 11.25 5.32
CA SER A 51 -2.26 11.52 5.02
C SER A 51 -1.96 11.29 3.54
N SER A 52 -1.00 12.01 2.96
CA SER A 52 -0.51 11.81 1.59
C SER A 52 0.41 10.60 1.44
N THR A 53 0.78 9.94 2.55
CA THR A 53 1.59 8.72 2.49
C THR A 53 0.78 7.53 1.98
N SER A 54 1.35 6.80 1.03
CA SER A 54 0.83 5.54 0.48
C SER A 54 1.98 4.62 0.09
N PHE A 55 1.68 3.34 -0.16
CA PHE A 55 2.62 2.35 -0.66
C PHE A 55 1.89 1.33 -1.54
N HIS A 56 2.63 0.65 -2.42
CA HIS A 56 2.08 -0.24 -3.44
C HIS A 56 1.68 -1.61 -2.87
N PHE A 57 2.48 -2.14 -1.95
CA PHE A 57 2.30 -3.46 -1.34
C PHE A 57 2.61 -3.40 0.15
N ALA A 58 1.86 -4.16 0.94
CA ALA A 58 2.25 -4.58 2.29
C ALA A 58 2.37 -6.11 2.27
N VAL A 59 3.32 -6.63 3.03
CA VAL A 59 3.62 -8.07 3.11
C VAL A 59 3.78 -8.41 4.59
N ASP A 60 3.14 -9.50 5.01
CA ASP A 60 3.30 -10.11 6.32
C ASP A 60 3.59 -11.61 6.14
N ASP A 61 3.55 -12.36 7.24
CA ASP A 61 3.84 -13.79 7.31
C ASP A 61 2.65 -14.68 6.91
N LYS A 62 1.53 -14.11 6.45
CA LYS A 62 0.25 -14.81 6.23
C LYS A 62 -0.12 -15.03 4.76
#